data_AF-A0A3A8J5K5-F1
#
_entry.id   AF-A0A3A8J5K5-F1
#
_cell.length_a   1.000
_cell.length_b   1.000
_cell.length_c   1.000
_cell.angle_alpha   90.00
_cell.angle_beta   90.00
_cell.angle_gamma   90.00
#
_symmetry.space_group_name_H-M   'P 1'
#
loop_
_entity.id
_entity.type
_entity.pdbx_description
1 polymer ?
#
loop_
_entity_poly.entity_id
_entity_poly.type
_entity_poly.pdbx_seq_one_letter_code
_entity_poly.pdbx_strand_id
1 'polypeptide(L)'
;MKRASIVVAAVMMSVGFASTALAAPITVNGYVCAATYTRQPNVTYGQGYVVVQVNTGANCTGSFVGNYYYLGSGASAGGYEYSEAERLGLFERATQAATQGTSVSLYVEGAGIGILNTTYRGN
;
A
#
# COMPACT_ATOMS: atom_id res chain seq x y z
N MET A 1 52.12 12.73 38.41
CA MET A 1 51.24 12.88 37.23
C MET A 1 51.26 11.56 36.47
N LYS A 2 50.20 10.75 36.57
CA LYS A 2 50.15 9.38 36.02
C LYS A 2 48.98 9.32 35.01
N ARG A 3 49.32 8.92 33.78
CA ARG A 3 48.48 9.01 32.58
C ARG A 3 47.25 8.10 32.69
N ALA A 4 46.07 8.65 32.42
CA ALA A 4 44.83 7.89 32.23
C ALA A 4 44.77 7.36 30.79
N SER A 5 44.71 6.04 30.63
CA SER A 5 44.44 5.39 29.35
C SER A 5 42.95 5.04 29.29
N ILE A 6 42.22 5.75 28.43
CA ILE A 6 40.83 5.46 28.10
C ILE A 6 40.83 4.28 27.13
N VAL A 7 40.37 3.12 27.59
CA VAL A 7 40.08 1.96 26.73
C VAL A 7 38.72 2.23 26.08
N VAL A 8 38.73 2.71 24.85
CA VAL A 8 37.52 2.79 24.01
C VAL A 8 37.20 1.38 23.54
N ALA A 9 36.29 0.71 24.25
CA ALA A 9 35.67 -0.51 23.76
C ALA A 9 34.76 -0.13 22.58
N ALA A 10 35.26 -0.36 21.36
CA ALA A 10 34.46 -0.30 20.15
C ALA A 10 33.41 -1.42 20.21
N VAL A 11 32.21 -1.07 20.68
CA VAL A 11 31.02 -1.91 20.52
C VAL A 11 30.70 -1.90 19.04
N MET A 12 31.15 -2.93 18.32
CA MET A 12 30.61 -3.26 17.01
C MET A 12 29.14 -3.64 17.21
N MET A 13 28.23 -2.66 17.09
CA MET A 13 26.83 -2.95 16.88
C MET A 13 26.72 -3.56 15.49
N SER A 14 26.72 -4.88 15.47
CA SER A 14 26.22 -5.71 14.39
C SER A 14 24.91 -5.12 13.89
N VAL A 15 24.96 -4.43 12.75
CA VAL A 15 23.80 -4.09 11.94
C VAL A 15 23.24 -5.42 11.49
N GLY A 16 22.32 -5.96 12.28
CA GLY A 16 21.48 -7.06 11.87
C GLY A 16 20.74 -6.59 10.64
N PHE A 17 21.13 -7.13 9.49
CA PHE A 17 20.29 -7.13 8.31
C PHE A 17 18.97 -7.76 8.74
N ALA A 18 17.98 -6.92 9.07
CA ALA A 18 16.61 -7.33 9.19
C ALA A 18 16.25 -7.85 7.80
N SER A 19 16.34 -9.17 7.67
CA SER A 19 15.79 -9.94 6.57
C SER A 19 14.49 -9.27 6.14
N THR A 20 14.34 -8.99 4.85
CA THR A 20 13.05 -8.62 4.26
C THR A 20 12.12 -9.81 4.44
N ALA A 21 11.59 -9.98 5.65
CA ALA A 21 10.45 -10.84 5.90
C ALA A 21 9.37 -10.27 5.00
N LEU A 22 8.99 -11.03 3.98
CA LEU A 22 7.77 -10.78 3.21
C LEU A 22 6.66 -10.60 4.24
N ALA A 23 6.30 -9.35 4.50
CA ALA A 23 5.29 -9.06 5.48
C ALA A 23 4.00 -9.76 5.02
N ALA A 24 3.33 -10.44 5.96
CA ALA A 24 2.11 -11.16 5.66
C ALA A 24 1.05 -10.16 5.16
N PRO A 25 0.16 -10.56 4.22
CA PRO A 25 -0.92 -9.72 3.78
C PRO A 25 -1.73 -9.13 4.94
N ILE A 26 -2.15 -7.88 4.80
CA ILE A 26 -2.92 -7.14 5.81
C ILE A 26 -4.31 -6.80 5.28
N THR A 27 -5.28 -6.72 6.19
CA THR A 27 -6.61 -6.20 5.89
C THR A 27 -6.73 -4.76 6.37
N VAL A 28 -7.11 -3.86 5.48
CA VAL A 28 -7.30 -2.43 5.74
C VAL A 28 -8.78 -2.12 5.61
N ASN A 29 -9.36 -1.48 6.63
CA ASN A 29 -10.74 -1.04 6.60
C ASN A 29 -10.82 0.48 6.64
N GLY A 30 -11.74 1.06 5.88
CA GLY A 30 -11.97 2.50 5.88
C GLY A 30 -12.99 2.90 4.83
N TYR A 31 -12.83 4.09 4.28
CA TYR A 31 -13.65 4.66 3.22
C TYR A 31 -12.76 5.13 2.09
N VAL A 32 -13.15 4.85 0.86
CA VAL A 32 -12.44 5.41 -0.29
C VAL A 32 -12.66 6.91 -0.31
N CYS A 33 -11.58 7.67 -0.36
CA CYS A 33 -11.62 9.12 -0.49
C CYS A 33 -11.39 9.55 -1.95
N ALA A 34 -10.41 8.94 -2.60
CA ALA A 34 -10.10 9.23 -3.99
C ALA A 34 -9.55 7.98 -4.68
N ALA A 35 -9.73 7.90 -5.99
CA ALA A 35 -9.05 6.95 -6.83
C ALA A 35 -8.34 7.70 -7.97
N THR A 36 -7.19 7.24 -8.40
CA THR A 36 -6.45 7.83 -9.52
C THR A 36 -5.92 6.74 -10.42
N TYR A 37 -6.21 6.84 -11.72
CA TYR A 37 -5.70 5.91 -12.71
C TYR A 37 -4.48 6.48 -13.44
N THR A 38 -3.40 5.69 -13.51
CA THR A 38 -2.19 6.02 -14.26
C THR A 38 -1.93 4.95 -15.32
N ARG A 39 -1.97 5.34 -16.60
CA ARG A 39 -1.66 4.43 -17.73
C ARG A 39 -0.16 4.24 -17.96
N GLN A 40 0.67 5.15 -17.48
CA GLN A 40 2.10 5.15 -17.78
C GLN A 40 2.83 3.98 -17.08
N PRO A 41 3.81 3.36 -17.76
CA PRO A 41 4.66 2.34 -17.15
C PRO A 41 5.42 2.90 -15.94
N ASN A 42 5.54 2.09 -14.91
CA ASN A 42 6.28 2.38 -13.69
C ASN A 42 7.09 1.15 -13.26
N VAL A 43 8.35 1.36 -12.88
CA VAL A 43 9.27 0.28 -12.48
C VAL A 43 8.84 -0.45 -11.21
N THR A 44 8.05 0.20 -10.35
CA THR A 44 7.55 -0.34 -9.08
C THR A 44 6.11 -0.85 -9.21
N TYR A 45 5.28 -0.18 -10.02
CA TYR A 45 3.84 -0.42 -10.08
C TYR A 45 3.33 -1.06 -11.39
N GLY A 46 4.25 -1.36 -12.32
CA GLY A 46 3.98 -2.11 -13.55
C GLY A 46 3.53 -1.25 -14.72
N GLN A 47 2.91 -1.89 -15.72
CA GLN A 47 2.37 -1.27 -16.93
C GLN A 47 1.09 -0.46 -16.65
N GLY A 48 1.23 0.62 -15.88
CA GLY A 48 0.16 1.42 -15.32
C GLY A 48 -0.44 0.82 -14.05
N TYR A 49 -1.10 1.65 -13.24
CA TYR A 49 -1.65 1.27 -11.94
C TYR A 49 -2.83 2.18 -11.56
N VAL A 50 -3.60 1.76 -10.56
CA VAL A 50 -4.64 2.59 -9.94
C VAL A 50 -4.28 2.76 -8.48
N VAL A 51 -4.34 4.00 -7.98
CA VAL A 51 -4.19 4.31 -6.56
C VAL A 51 -5.56 4.50 -5.95
N VAL A 52 -5.80 3.88 -4.80
CA VAL A 52 -6.98 4.09 -3.95
C VAL A 52 -6.51 4.70 -2.64
N GLN A 53 -6.96 5.92 -2.38
CA GLN A 53 -6.76 6.59 -1.11
C GLN A 53 -7.87 6.19 -0.13
N VAL A 54 -7.48 5.75 1.07
CA VAL A 54 -8.41 5.34 2.12
C VAL A 54 -8.28 6.24 3.34
N ASN A 55 -9.42 6.67 3.88
CA ASN A 55 -9.53 7.44 5.12
C ASN A 55 -10.40 6.67 6.14
N THR A 56 -10.33 7.07 7.42
CA THR A 56 -11.14 6.44 8.48
C THR A 56 -12.62 6.86 8.45
N GLY A 57 -12.97 7.94 7.74
CA GLY A 57 -14.33 8.46 7.62
C GLY A 57 -14.79 8.63 6.17
N ALA A 58 -16.11 8.59 5.95
CA ALA A 58 -16.73 8.77 4.64
C ALA A 58 -16.46 10.18 4.07
N ASN A 59 -16.58 10.33 2.75
CA ASN A 59 -16.41 11.62 2.05
C ASN A 59 -15.08 12.32 2.39
N CYS A 60 -13.99 11.54 2.49
CA CYS A 60 -12.65 12.02 2.86
C CYS A 60 -12.55 12.63 4.27
N THR A 61 -13.53 12.41 5.14
CA THR A 61 -13.45 12.87 6.54
C THR A 61 -12.57 11.92 7.38
N GLY A 62 -12.12 12.38 8.54
CA GLY A 62 -11.26 11.60 9.43
C GLY A 62 -9.80 11.56 9.01
N SER A 63 -9.06 10.57 9.54
CA SER A 63 -7.62 10.44 9.34
C SER A 63 -7.30 9.66 8.08
N PHE A 64 -6.20 10.03 7.42
CA PHE A 64 -5.64 9.26 6.32
C PHE A 64 -5.15 7.89 6.83
N VAL A 65 -5.58 6.82 6.16
CA VAL A 65 -5.17 5.43 6.47
C VAL A 65 -3.99 5.04 5.60
N GLY A 66 -4.08 5.29 4.30
CA GLY A 66 -3.05 4.90 3.35
C GLY A 66 -3.47 5.04 1.89
N ASN A 67 -2.48 4.87 1.02
CA ASN A 67 -2.65 4.71 -0.41
C ASN A 67 -2.34 3.27 -0.78
N TYR A 68 -3.23 2.65 -1.56
CA TYR A 68 -3.14 1.25 -1.95
C TYR A 68 -3.30 1.10 -3.45
N TYR A 69 -2.62 0.13 -4.06
CA TYR A 69 -2.41 0.12 -5.50
C TYR A 69 -3.00 -1.14 -6.15
N TYR A 70 -3.84 -0.97 -7.16
CA TYR A 70 -4.08 -2.05 -8.12
C TYR A 70 -2.97 -2.02 -9.16
N LEU A 71 -2.08 -3.00 -9.06
CA LEU A 71 -0.84 -3.08 -9.83
C LEU A 71 -1.10 -3.56 -11.27
N GLY A 72 -0.35 -3.00 -12.22
CA GLY A 72 -0.30 -3.50 -13.59
C GLY A 72 0.68 -4.65 -13.74
N SER A 73 0.71 -5.25 -14.93
CA SER A 73 1.63 -6.35 -15.23
C SER A 73 3.10 -5.91 -15.12
N GLY A 74 3.94 -6.81 -14.63
CA GLY A 74 5.38 -6.63 -14.39
C GLY A 74 5.73 -5.93 -13.08
N ALA A 75 4.78 -5.75 -12.16
CA ALA A 75 4.97 -5.01 -10.90
C ALA A 75 5.13 -5.90 -9.67
N SER A 76 4.48 -7.07 -9.66
CA SER A 76 4.34 -7.81 -8.41
C SER A 76 5.46 -8.84 -8.24
N ALA A 77 6.17 -8.76 -7.12
CA ALA A 77 7.16 -9.75 -6.69
C ALA A 77 6.54 -10.91 -5.88
N GLY A 78 5.26 -10.85 -5.51
CA GLY A 78 4.61 -11.82 -4.61
C GLY A 78 3.08 -11.88 -4.66
N GLY A 79 2.43 -11.23 -5.62
CA GLY A 79 0.97 -11.04 -5.61
C GLY A 79 0.35 -10.83 -6.99
N TYR A 80 -0.89 -10.33 -6.95
CA TYR A 80 -1.81 -10.35 -8.07
C TYR A 80 -1.62 -9.12 -8.96
N GLU A 81 -1.49 -9.37 -10.26
CA GLU A 81 -1.41 -8.33 -11.29
C GLU A 81 -2.75 -8.23 -12.00
N TYR A 82 -3.19 -7.00 -12.28
CA TYR A 82 -4.46 -6.76 -12.96
C TYR A 82 -4.22 -6.30 -14.39
N SER A 83 -4.98 -6.86 -15.31
CA SER A 83 -5.05 -6.35 -16.69
C SER A 83 -5.53 -4.89 -16.69
N GLU A 84 -5.31 -4.19 -17.81
CA GLU A 84 -5.80 -2.81 -17.95
C GLU A 84 -7.32 -2.70 -17.76
N ALA A 85 -8.08 -3.63 -18.33
CA ALA A 85 -9.54 -3.64 -18.20
C ALA A 85 -9.99 -3.85 -16.74
N GLU A 86 -9.35 -4.75 -16.01
CA GLU A 86 -9.65 -4.97 -14.59
C GLU A 86 -9.33 -3.73 -13.75
N ARG A 87 -8.18 -3.10 -13.99
CA ARG A 87 -7.80 -1.86 -13.31
C ARG A 87 -8.79 -0.74 -13.57
N LEU A 88 -9.24 -0.57 -14.81
CA LEU A 88 -10.26 0.42 -15.15
C LEU A 88 -11.59 0.13 -14.41
N GLY A 89 -12.07 -1.11 -14.41
CA GLY A 89 -13.28 -1.47 -13.68
C GLY A 89 -13.14 -1.34 -12.15
N LEU A 90 -11.93 -1.52 -11.60
CA LEU A 90 -11.64 -1.27 -10.19
C LEU A 90 -11.58 0.23 -9.88
N PHE A 91 -10.99 1.03 -10.76
CA PHE A 91 -10.97 2.49 -10.67
C PHE A 91 -12.37 3.09 -10.70
N GLU A 92 -13.23 2.64 -11.61
CA GLU A 92 -14.62 3.09 -11.70
C GLU A 92 -15.39 2.78 -10.41
N ARG A 93 -15.26 1.54 -9.89
CA ARG A 93 -15.88 1.14 -8.62
C ARG A 93 -15.34 1.94 -7.43
N ALA A 94 -14.04 2.16 -7.35
CA ALA A 94 -13.43 2.95 -6.28
C ALA A 94 -13.87 4.42 -6.34
N THR A 95 -13.99 4.98 -7.54
CA THR A 95 -14.50 6.35 -7.75
C THR A 95 -15.96 6.46 -7.32
N GLN A 96 -16.80 5.50 -7.71
CA GLN A 96 -18.19 5.44 -7.27
C GLN A 96 -18.30 5.32 -5.74
N ALA A 97 -17.50 4.45 -5.12
CA ALA A 97 -17.44 4.29 -3.68
C ALA A 97 -17.02 5.60 -2.98
N ALA A 98 -16.08 6.34 -3.55
CA ALA A 98 -15.65 7.64 -3.04
C ALA A 98 -16.79 8.67 -3.06
N THR A 99 -17.52 8.76 -4.19
CA THR A 99 -18.68 9.65 -4.33
C THR A 99 -19.82 9.29 -3.37
N GLN A 100 -20.03 8.01 -3.12
CA GLN A 100 -21.12 7.51 -2.27
C GLN A 100 -20.75 7.44 -0.78
N GLY A 101 -19.49 7.70 -0.40
CA GLY A 101 -19.01 7.52 0.97
C GLY A 101 -19.11 6.06 1.45
N THR A 102 -18.88 5.11 0.55
CA THR A 102 -19.03 3.67 0.82
C THR A 102 -17.83 3.12 1.61
N SER A 103 -18.11 2.26 2.59
CA SER A 103 -17.06 1.59 3.35
C SER A 103 -16.37 0.51 2.51
N VAL A 104 -15.07 0.36 2.71
CA VAL A 104 -14.22 -0.56 1.97
C VAL A 104 -13.35 -1.39 2.90
N SER A 105 -13.17 -2.65 2.54
CA SER A 105 -12.18 -3.55 3.12
C SER A 105 -11.22 -3.97 2.00
N LEU A 106 -9.94 -3.62 2.15
CA LEU A 106 -8.87 -3.96 1.22
C LEU A 106 -8.02 -5.07 1.83
N TYR A 107 -7.82 -6.14 1.08
CA TYR A 107 -6.80 -7.13 1.39
C TYR A 107 -5.55 -6.76 0.59
N VAL A 108 -4.47 -6.43 1.27
CA VAL A 108 -3.25 -5.81 0.68
C VAL A 108 -2.07 -6.74 0.95
N GLU A 109 -1.17 -6.86 -0.02
CA GLU A 109 0.12 -7.51 0.18
C GLU A 109 0.87 -6.86 1.36
N GLY A 110 1.56 -7.62 2.21
CA GLY A 110 2.09 -7.08 3.46
C GLY A 110 3.25 -6.10 3.28
N ALA A 111 3.86 -6.00 2.10
CA ALA A 111 4.75 -4.90 1.74
C ALA A 111 4.00 -3.57 1.48
N GLY A 112 2.67 -3.58 1.51
CA GLY A 112 1.81 -2.39 1.49
C GLY A 112 1.50 -1.83 0.11
N ILE A 113 1.83 -2.54 -0.97
CA ILE A 113 1.74 -1.97 -2.33
C ILE A 113 0.52 -2.51 -3.09
N GLY A 114 0.42 -3.82 -3.31
CA GLY A 114 -0.65 -4.40 -4.11
C GLY A 114 -1.93 -4.68 -3.32
N ILE A 115 -3.06 -4.17 -3.78
CA ILE A 115 -4.38 -4.66 -3.37
C ILE A 115 -4.59 -6.02 -4.04
N LEU A 116 -4.88 -7.06 -3.26
CA LEU A 116 -5.20 -8.40 -3.73
C LEU A 116 -6.71 -8.61 -3.91
N ASN A 117 -7.51 -8.00 -3.03
CA ASN A 117 -8.96 -8.06 -3.10
C ASN A 117 -9.59 -6.84 -2.43
N THR A 118 -10.77 -6.46 -2.91
CA THR A 118 -11.53 -5.32 -2.41
C THR A 118 -12.98 -5.70 -2.21
N THR A 119 -13.48 -5.47 -1.00
CA THR A 119 -14.89 -5.60 -0.67
C THR A 119 -15.47 -4.21 -0.39
N TYR A 120 -16.43 -3.79 -1.20
CA TYR A 120 -17.23 -2.59 -0.95
C TYR A 120 -18.49 -2.98 -0.20
N ARG A 121 -18.78 -2.34 0.93
CA ARG A 121 -20.04 -2.53 1.66
C ARG A 121 -20.82 -1.22 1.61
N GLY A 122 -21.85 -1.23 0.76
CA GLY A 122 -22.89 -0.20 0.76
C GLY A 122 -23.61 -0.18 2.11
N ASN A 123 -24.09 1.00 2.49
CA ASN A 123 -25.05 1.13 3.59
C ASN A 123 -26.41 0.57 3.19
#